data_AF-A0A429ZPM1-F1
#
_entry.id   AF-A0A429ZPM1-F1
#
_cell.length_a   1.000
_cell.length_b   1.000
_cell.length_c   1.000
_cell.angle_alpha   90.00
_cell.angle_beta   90.00
_cell.angle_gamma   90.00
#
_symmetry.space_group_name_H-M   'P 1'
#
loop_
_entity.id
_entity.type
_entity.pdbx_description
1 polymer ?
#
loop_
_entity_poly.entity_id
_entity_poly.type
_entity_poly.pdbx_seq_one_letter_code
_entity_poly.pdbx_strand_id
1 'polypeptide(L)'
;MNKKWKKILLVCAVLVSVTACGKSGNFDQSMQKTKEAIVEKKFEQAEGFVEMALESKPKDEEAKKYQSQLKLYINALDKKEKKEYDEANASLDAVIKIEHGSDKLVEYAKKEKTEISKMKKEAEKDDSKKEEKTTESSDKKEEASNAIWNDSKKDSLREFMSQFSRNMGQNYKEYSKTNSVDLYGVNVPGDIFSGQWTMAINNQPVKVEWSETGEGSSPYQLVAVYSDADTQPYLQKHVYFFIIENGQPKVYVTQQNQGNNENFLHFSETQNPDIKAGFSQIVGGEQISINAEKSSDIASFDDAKKYLLNNKTSWSYATQDKNASNIEVISVNENNKEQHQDGNGSYYSVVIQTNDDDGSTTGGGKQFRVYTDGRIYQRAGMHDFSQVYP
;
A
#
# COMPACT_ATOMS: atom_id res chain seq x y z
N MET A 1 -16.43 -44.15 -57.02
CA MET A 1 -16.95 -44.62 -55.70
C MET A 1 -16.86 -43.45 -54.74
N ASN A 2 -17.98 -42.77 -54.44
CA ASN A 2 -18.87 -42.97 -53.28
C ASN A 2 -18.19 -42.66 -51.93
N LYS A 3 -18.78 -41.96 -50.95
CA LYS A 3 -19.87 -40.97 -50.81
C LYS A 3 -19.95 -40.73 -49.29
N LYS A 4 -20.07 -39.47 -48.85
CA LYS A 4 -20.85 -38.99 -47.66
C LYS A 4 -20.24 -39.30 -46.26
N TRP A 5 -20.34 -38.48 -45.19
CA TRP A 5 -21.14 -37.28 -44.86
C TRP A 5 -20.58 -36.60 -43.57
N LYS A 6 -20.50 -35.26 -43.55
CA LYS A 6 -21.21 -34.26 -42.69
C LYS A 6 -20.64 -33.88 -41.30
N LYS A 7 -20.14 -32.62 -41.25
CA LYS A 7 -20.33 -31.50 -40.29
C LYS A 7 -20.69 -31.80 -38.81
N ILE A 8 -19.96 -31.17 -37.88
CA ILE A 8 -20.50 -30.22 -36.87
C ILE A 8 -19.44 -29.15 -36.57
N LEU A 9 -19.94 -27.94 -36.35
CA LEU A 9 -19.30 -26.64 -36.27
C LEU A 9 -19.34 -26.23 -34.79
N LEU A 10 -18.21 -25.84 -34.18
CA LEU A 10 -18.23 -24.97 -33.00
C LEU A 10 -17.02 -24.03 -33.05
N VAL A 11 -17.25 -22.93 -33.75
CA VAL A 11 -16.40 -21.73 -33.72
C VAL A 11 -16.78 -20.98 -32.45
N CYS A 12 -15.84 -20.82 -31.53
CA CYS A 12 -15.80 -19.72 -30.58
C CYS A 12 -14.43 -19.04 -30.67
N ALA A 13 -14.13 -18.54 -31.86
CA ALA A 13 -13.21 -17.42 -32.01
C ALA A 13 -13.97 -16.17 -31.56
N VAL A 14 -13.79 -15.75 -30.31
CA VAL A 14 -14.09 -14.37 -29.91
C VAL A 14 -12.85 -13.54 -30.19
N LEU A 15 -12.66 -13.30 -31.48
CA LEU A 15 -11.92 -12.17 -32.02
C LEU A 15 -12.77 -10.93 -31.71
N VAL A 16 -12.49 -10.23 -30.61
CA VAL A 16 -12.98 -8.85 -30.46
C VAL A 16 -12.11 -8.00 -31.36
N SER A 17 -12.51 -7.97 -32.63
CA SER A 17 -12.18 -6.89 -33.53
C SER A 17 -12.97 -5.67 -33.07
N VAL A 18 -12.29 -4.61 -32.65
CA VAL A 18 -12.87 -3.27 -32.71
C VAL A 18 -12.08 -2.48 -33.73
N THR A 19 -12.76 -2.32 -34.85
CA THR A 19 -12.54 -1.41 -35.96
C THR A 19 -12.06 -0.02 -35.55
N ALA A 20 -11.10 0.50 -36.32
CA ALA A 20 -10.88 1.92 -36.45
C ALA A 20 -12.11 2.61 -37.11
N CYS A 21 -12.36 3.86 -36.69
CA CYS A 21 -13.33 4.86 -37.16
C CYS A 21 -14.77 4.84 -36.59
N GLY A 22 -15.02 5.78 -35.67
CA GLY A 22 -16.33 6.34 -35.34
C GLY A 22 -16.26 7.17 -34.04
N LYS A 23 -16.69 8.43 -34.04
CA LYS A 23 -16.59 9.40 -32.92
C LYS A 23 -17.45 9.05 -31.67
N SER A 24 -17.59 7.77 -31.29
CA SER A 24 -18.45 7.31 -30.20
C SER A 24 -17.80 6.31 -29.23
N GLY A 25 -16.50 6.01 -29.38
CA GLY A 25 -15.82 4.91 -28.67
C GLY A 25 -15.46 5.14 -27.19
N ASN A 26 -15.72 6.32 -26.61
CA ASN A 26 -15.23 6.65 -25.27
C ASN A 26 -16.25 6.37 -24.13
N PHE A 27 -17.55 6.42 -24.41
CA PHE A 27 -18.59 6.30 -23.37
C PHE A 27 -18.69 4.89 -22.77
N ASP A 28 -18.91 3.87 -23.61
CA ASP A 28 -19.15 2.50 -23.16
C ASP A 28 -17.93 1.94 -22.42
N GLN A 29 -16.72 2.26 -22.90
CA GLN A 29 -15.47 1.88 -22.25
C GLN A 29 -15.32 2.55 -20.88
N SER A 30 -15.65 3.84 -20.78
CA SER A 30 -15.57 4.58 -19.52
C SER A 30 -16.58 4.03 -18.50
N MET A 31 -17.81 3.76 -18.93
CA MET A 31 -18.83 3.12 -18.07
C MET A 31 -18.45 1.71 -17.64
N GLN A 32 -17.79 0.93 -18.51
CA GLN A 32 -17.26 -0.38 -18.12
C GLN A 32 -16.20 -0.25 -17.03
N LYS A 33 -15.22 0.65 -17.20
CA LYS A 33 -14.18 0.91 -16.20
C LYS A 33 -14.74 1.44 -14.89
N THR A 34 -15.80 2.26 -14.92
CA THR A 34 -16.53 2.66 -13.70
C THR A 34 -17.07 1.42 -12.97
N LYS A 35 -17.74 0.51 -13.68
CA LYS A 35 -18.31 -0.71 -13.08
C LYS A 35 -17.22 -1.62 -12.49
N GLU A 36 -16.12 -1.81 -13.20
CA GLU A 36 -14.95 -2.57 -12.73
C GLU A 36 -14.32 -1.94 -11.49
N ALA A 37 -14.06 -0.64 -11.52
CA ALA A 37 -13.48 0.09 -10.39
C ALA A 37 -14.38 0.06 -9.14
N ILE A 38 -15.72 0.10 -9.31
CA ILE A 38 -16.67 -0.11 -8.20
C ILE A 38 -16.48 -1.51 -7.58
N VAL A 39 -16.39 -2.56 -8.40
CA VAL A 39 -16.18 -3.95 -7.91
C VAL A 39 -14.85 -4.10 -7.19
N GLU A 40 -13.81 -3.44 -7.68
CA GLU A 40 -12.48 -3.39 -7.05
C GLU A 40 -12.39 -2.42 -5.87
N LYS A 41 -13.49 -1.74 -5.52
CA LYS A 41 -13.59 -0.73 -4.44
C LYS A 41 -12.66 0.48 -4.62
N LYS A 42 -12.30 0.81 -5.86
CA LYS A 42 -11.52 2.01 -6.22
C LYS A 42 -12.47 3.17 -6.54
N PHE A 43 -13.17 3.68 -5.52
CA PHE A 43 -14.32 4.57 -5.72
C PHE A 43 -13.95 5.92 -6.37
N GLU A 44 -12.80 6.51 -6.02
CA GLU A 44 -12.33 7.75 -6.67
C GLU A 44 -11.97 7.51 -8.15
N GLN A 45 -11.36 6.37 -8.47
CA GLN A 45 -11.12 6.01 -9.88
C GLN A 45 -12.43 5.77 -10.62
N ALA A 46 -13.40 5.12 -9.98
CA ALA A 46 -14.74 4.94 -10.55
C ALA A 46 -15.44 6.27 -10.83
N GLU A 47 -15.28 7.26 -9.93
CA GLU A 47 -15.76 8.63 -10.11
C GLU A 47 -15.10 9.30 -11.32
N GLY A 48 -13.77 9.23 -11.44
CA GLY A 48 -13.06 9.74 -12.62
C GLY A 48 -13.51 9.07 -13.92
N PHE A 49 -13.74 7.75 -13.91
CA PHE A 49 -14.24 7.04 -15.09
C PHE A 49 -15.67 7.45 -15.48
N VAL A 50 -16.57 7.67 -14.51
CA VAL A 50 -17.94 8.08 -14.85
C VAL A 50 -17.99 9.53 -15.31
N GLU A 51 -17.07 10.37 -14.84
CA GLU A 51 -16.90 11.74 -15.35
C GLU A 51 -16.45 11.75 -16.81
N MET A 52 -15.47 10.92 -17.19
CA MET A 52 -15.09 10.74 -18.61
C MET A 52 -16.23 10.20 -19.48
N ALA A 53 -17.09 9.33 -18.93
CA ALA A 53 -18.30 8.90 -19.61
C ALA A 53 -19.25 10.10 -19.83
N LEU A 54 -19.49 10.91 -18.80
CA LEU A 54 -20.36 12.08 -18.89
C LEU A 54 -19.78 13.19 -19.77
N GLU A 55 -18.47 13.35 -19.88
CA GLU A 55 -17.86 14.25 -20.88
C GLU A 55 -18.22 13.83 -22.30
N SER A 56 -18.27 12.51 -22.54
CA SER A 56 -18.60 11.92 -23.84
C SER A 56 -20.11 11.97 -24.12
N LYS A 57 -20.95 11.76 -23.11
CA LYS A 57 -22.42 11.88 -23.20
C LYS A 57 -22.99 12.61 -21.97
N PRO A 58 -23.01 13.95 -21.94
CA PRO A 58 -23.39 14.74 -20.74
C PRO A 58 -24.85 14.58 -20.31
N LYS A 59 -25.70 14.05 -21.20
CA LYS A 59 -27.13 13.85 -20.96
C LYS A 59 -27.50 12.40 -20.65
N ASP A 60 -26.52 11.51 -20.50
CA ASP A 60 -26.79 10.11 -20.18
C ASP A 60 -27.27 9.96 -18.74
N GLU A 61 -28.48 9.42 -18.56
CA GLU A 61 -29.13 9.34 -17.25
C GLU A 61 -28.58 8.19 -16.39
N GLU A 62 -28.07 7.11 -16.98
CA GLU A 62 -27.41 6.03 -16.21
C GLU A 62 -26.10 6.55 -15.61
N ALA A 63 -25.26 7.19 -16.44
CA ALA A 63 -23.98 7.72 -15.98
C ALA A 63 -24.15 8.79 -14.88
N LYS A 64 -25.14 9.68 -14.98
CA LYS A 64 -25.45 10.66 -13.92
C LYS A 64 -25.86 10.00 -12.59
N LYS A 65 -26.61 8.90 -12.66
CA LYS A 65 -27.00 8.13 -11.46
C LYS A 65 -25.79 7.45 -10.82
N TYR A 66 -24.91 6.85 -11.63
CA TYR A 66 -23.64 6.30 -11.15
C TYR A 66 -22.77 7.37 -10.49
N GLN A 67 -22.63 8.54 -11.11
CA GLN A 67 -21.88 9.66 -10.54
C GLN A 67 -22.49 10.13 -9.21
N SER A 68 -23.82 10.28 -9.15
CA SER A 68 -24.52 10.71 -7.93
C SER A 68 -24.35 9.70 -6.80
N GLN A 69 -24.46 8.40 -7.09
CA GLN A 69 -24.24 7.35 -6.09
C GLN A 69 -22.79 7.31 -5.61
N LEU A 70 -21.81 7.44 -6.52
CA LEU A 70 -20.40 7.48 -6.16
C LEU A 70 -20.09 8.66 -5.24
N LYS A 71 -20.54 9.86 -5.59
CA LYS A 71 -20.36 11.07 -4.76
C LYS A 71 -20.94 10.91 -3.37
N LEU A 72 -22.17 10.43 -3.26
CA LEU A 72 -22.83 10.19 -1.97
C LEU A 72 -22.14 9.09 -1.17
N TYR A 73 -21.67 8.03 -1.84
CA TYR A 73 -20.99 6.92 -1.18
C TYR A 73 -19.60 7.32 -0.67
N ILE A 74 -18.81 8.04 -1.46
CA ILE A 74 -17.50 8.58 -1.06
C ILE A 74 -17.68 9.56 0.12
N ASN A 75 -18.66 10.46 0.03
CA ASN A 75 -19.00 11.36 1.14
C ASN A 75 -19.40 10.58 2.41
N ALA A 76 -20.15 9.49 2.27
CA ALA A 76 -20.48 8.66 3.43
C ALA A 76 -19.25 8.01 4.08
N LEU A 77 -18.26 7.59 3.28
CA LEU A 77 -17.00 7.05 3.80
C LEU A 77 -16.19 8.12 4.55
N ASP A 78 -16.07 9.32 3.98
CA ASP A 78 -15.42 10.47 4.64
C ASP A 78 -16.11 10.84 5.97
N LYS A 79 -17.45 10.90 5.98
CA LYS A 79 -18.24 11.16 7.19
C LYS A 79 -18.09 10.04 8.23
N LYS A 80 -18.02 8.78 7.80
CA LYS A 80 -17.76 7.63 8.67
C LYS A 80 -16.38 7.73 9.30
N GLU A 81 -15.35 8.11 8.55
CA GLU A 81 -13.98 8.32 9.04
C GLU A 81 -13.92 9.45 10.07
N LYS A 82 -14.68 10.53 9.86
CA LYS A 82 -14.85 11.63 10.82
C LYS A 82 -15.71 11.29 12.04
N LYS A 83 -16.19 10.05 12.15
CA LYS A 83 -17.13 9.57 13.18
C LYS A 83 -18.46 10.33 13.20
N GLU A 84 -18.80 11.03 12.12
CA GLU A 84 -20.08 11.71 11.92
C GLU A 84 -21.13 10.69 11.44
N TYR A 85 -21.39 9.69 12.29
CA TYR A 85 -22.12 8.46 11.92
C TYR A 85 -23.55 8.69 11.43
N ASP A 86 -24.22 9.72 11.93
CA ASP A 86 -25.59 10.03 11.52
C ASP A 86 -25.61 10.68 10.12
N GLU A 87 -24.64 11.53 9.80
CA GLU A 87 -24.46 12.13 8.46
C GLU A 87 -23.98 11.10 7.44
N ALA A 88 -23.09 10.19 7.85
CA ALA A 88 -22.66 9.05 7.05
C ALA A 88 -23.86 8.16 6.70
N ASN A 89 -24.69 7.78 7.68
CA ASN A 89 -25.90 6.99 7.45
C ASN A 89 -26.90 7.69 6.53
N ALA A 90 -27.09 9.01 6.68
CA ALA A 90 -27.96 9.79 5.80
C ALA A 90 -27.47 9.76 4.34
N SER A 91 -26.16 9.87 4.13
CA SER A 91 -25.54 9.78 2.81
C SER A 91 -25.68 8.37 2.21
N LEU A 92 -25.50 7.30 3.02
CA LEU A 92 -25.71 5.92 2.58
C LEU A 92 -27.17 5.64 2.23
N ASP A 93 -28.13 6.21 2.96
CA ASP A 93 -29.55 6.12 2.61
C ASP A 93 -29.86 6.82 1.29
N ALA A 94 -29.19 7.95 1.00
CA ALA A 94 -29.31 8.60 -0.29
C ALA A 94 -28.74 7.74 -1.44
N VAL A 95 -27.63 7.02 -1.22
CA VAL A 95 -27.10 6.04 -2.20
C VAL A 95 -28.13 4.96 -2.52
N ILE A 96 -28.75 4.39 -1.48
CA ILE A 96 -29.73 3.29 -1.60
C ILE A 96 -31.01 3.74 -2.32
N LYS A 97 -31.41 5.00 -2.17
CA LYS A 97 -32.61 5.58 -2.82
C LYS A 97 -32.45 5.84 -4.31
N ILE A 98 -31.23 5.90 -4.84
CA ILE A 98 -31.03 6.13 -6.27
C ILE A 98 -31.28 4.82 -7.04
N GLU A 99 -32.41 4.76 -7.73
CA GLU A 99 -32.80 3.62 -8.56
C GLU A 99 -32.18 3.67 -9.97
N HIS A 100 -31.87 2.49 -10.51
CA HIS A 100 -31.21 2.31 -11.81
C HIS A 100 -29.81 2.95 -11.89
N GLY A 101 -29.08 2.94 -10.78
CA GLY A 101 -27.64 3.16 -10.75
C GLY A 101 -26.87 1.84 -10.56
N SER A 102 -25.78 1.86 -9.81
CA SER A 102 -24.99 0.68 -9.45
C SER A 102 -25.60 -0.10 -8.29
N ASP A 103 -26.10 -1.31 -8.57
CA ASP A 103 -26.56 -2.26 -7.55
C ASP A 103 -25.45 -2.62 -6.55
N LYS A 104 -24.19 -2.63 -7.01
CA LYS A 104 -23.03 -2.95 -6.17
C LYS A 104 -22.77 -1.87 -5.12
N LEU A 105 -22.97 -0.59 -5.46
CA LEU A 105 -22.89 0.50 -4.48
C LEU A 105 -24.03 0.44 -3.46
N VAL A 106 -25.22 0.01 -3.87
CA VAL A 106 -26.34 -0.22 -2.94
C VAL A 106 -26.02 -1.37 -1.97
N GLU A 107 -25.41 -2.45 -2.46
CA GLU A 107 -24.94 -3.56 -1.61
C GLU A 107 -23.90 -3.07 -0.58
N TYR A 108 -22.89 -2.33 -1.03
CA TYR A 108 -21.87 -1.77 -0.14
C TYR A 108 -22.47 -0.78 0.86
N ALA A 109 -23.38 0.09 0.44
CA ALA A 109 -24.01 1.05 1.34
C ALA A 109 -24.77 0.36 2.49
N LYS A 110 -25.51 -0.73 2.19
CA LYS A 110 -26.17 -1.54 3.23
C LYS A 110 -25.17 -2.17 4.20
N LYS A 111 -24.03 -2.65 3.69
CA LYS A 111 -22.96 -3.21 4.53
C LYS A 111 -22.36 -2.14 5.44
N GLU A 112 -22.02 -0.97 4.90
CA GLU A 112 -21.44 0.14 5.67
C GLU A 112 -22.38 0.65 6.77
N LYS A 113 -23.69 0.73 6.51
CA LYS A 113 -24.68 1.06 7.56
C LYS A 113 -24.65 0.07 8.73
N THR A 114 -24.43 -1.21 8.44
CA THR A 114 -24.32 -2.25 9.48
C THR A 114 -23.06 -2.05 10.32
N GLU A 115 -21.93 -1.74 9.68
CA GLU A 115 -20.67 -1.46 10.39
C GLU A 115 -20.75 -0.19 11.23
N ILE A 116 -21.34 0.90 10.71
CA ILE A 116 -21.58 2.14 11.48
C ILE A 116 -22.42 1.86 12.74
N SER A 117 -23.44 1.00 12.64
CA SER A 117 -24.27 0.65 13.81
C SER A 117 -23.50 -0.09 14.91
N LYS A 118 -22.45 -0.84 14.56
CA LYS A 118 -21.56 -1.50 15.53
C LYS A 118 -20.60 -0.48 16.16
N MET A 119 -19.99 0.36 15.33
CA MET A 119 -19.07 1.41 15.78
C MET A 119 -19.74 2.42 16.73
N LYS A 120 -21.02 2.76 16.49
CA LYS A 120 -21.79 3.64 17.40
C LYS A 120 -22.00 3.03 18.79
N LYS A 121 -22.27 1.71 18.86
CA LYS A 121 -22.43 0.98 20.13
C LYS A 121 -21.13 0.83 20.92
N GLU A 122 -20.00 0.82 20.23
CA GLU A 122 -18.67 0.79 20.86
C GLU A 122 -18.28 2.18 21.39
N ALA A 123 -18.61 3.25 20.67
CA ALA A 123 -18.38 4.63 21.11
C ALA A 123 -19.23 5.02 22.33
N GLU A 124 -20.47 4.54 22.45
CA GLU A 124 -21.34 4.78 23.60
C GLU A 124 -20.89 4.07 24.90
N LYS A 125 -19.92 3.14 24.82
CA LYS A 125 -19.32 2.51 26.02
C LYS A 125 -18.13 3.28 26.60
N ASP A 126 -17.58 4.26 25.88
CA ASP A 126 -16.36 4.98 26.26
C ASP A 126 -16.64 6.39 26.83
N ASP A 127 -17.91 6.85 26.78
CA ASP A 127 -18.34 8.19 27.22
C ASP A 127 -18.67 8.27 28.72
N SER A 128 -17.82 7.68 29.56
CA SER A 128 -17.83 7.90 31.00
C SER A 128 -16.42 8.18 31.48
N LYS A 129 -16.02 9.46 31.33
CA LYS A 129 -15.15 10.25 32.22
C LYS A 129 -14.06 11.02 31.47
N LYS A 130 -14.35 12.28 31.12
CA LYS A 130 -13.36 13.37 31.25
C LYS A 130 -14.02 14.76 31.15
N GLU A 131 -14.05 15.47 32.27
CA GLU A 131 -14.10 16.93 32.33
C GLU A 131 -12.80 17.45 32.97
N GLU A 132 -12.28 18.54 32.39
CA GLU A 132 -11.29 19.57 32.79
C GLU A 132 -10.34 19.32 34.00
N LYS A 133 -9.07 19.77 34.02
CA LYS A 133 -8.62 21.16 33.90
C LYS A 133 -7.08 21.24 33.98
N THR A 134 -6.57 22.34 33.45
CA THR A 134 -5.20 22.90 33.42
C THR A 134 -4.52 23.12 34.78
N THR A 135 -3.18 23.03 34.80
CA THR A 135 -2.26 23.98 35.49
C THR A 135 -0.81 23.81 35.03
N GLU A 136 -0.13 24.93 34.82
CA GLU A 136 1.30 25.10 34.49
C GLU A 136 2.23 24.90 35.71
N SER A 137 3.44 24.36 35.49
CA SER A 137 4.75 25.01 35.72
C SER A 137 5.91 24.01 35.99
N SER A 138 6.96 24.16 35.17
CA SER A 138 8.41 23.99 35.42
C SER A 138 8.92 22.93 36.41
N ASP A 139 9.63 21.91 35.94
CA ASP A 139 11.11 21.93 35.84
C ASP A 139 11.66 20.62 35.24
N LYS A 140 12.84 20.75 34.63
CA LYS A 140 13.48 19.81 33.70
C LYS A 140 13.69 18.38 34.23
N LYS A 141 13.55 17.47 33.24
CA LYS A 141 14.30 16.21 33.05
C LYS A 141 13.59 14.94 33.53
N GLU A 142 12.38 14.72 33.03
CA GLU A 142 11.75 13.39 32.90
C GLU A 142 10.49 13.49 32.00
N GLU A 143 10.61 14.09 30.81
CA GLU A 143 9.47 14.28 29.88
C GLU A 143 9.76 13.61 28.54
N ALA A 144 9.49 12.31 28.45
CA ALA A 144 9.34 11.62 27.16
C ALA A 144 8.05 10.77 27.10
N SER A 145 7.29 10.64 28.18
CA SER A 145 6.19 9.67 28.27
C SER A 145 4.80 10.20 27.92
N ASN A 146 4.60 11.52 27.73
CA ASN A 146 3.26 12.10 27.47
C ASN A 146 3.06 12.76 26.09
N ALA A 147 4.12 12.93 25.29
CA ALA A 147 3.99 13.54 23.96
C ALA A 147 3.44 12.55 22.92
N ILE A 148 2.61 13.06 21.98
CA ILE A 148 2.04 12.27 20.88
C ILE A 148 3.16 11.67 20.00
N TRP A 149 4.28 12.39 19.87
CA TRP A 149 5.52 11.95 19.25
C TRP A 149 6.70 12.14 20.21
N ASN A 150 7.67 11.23 20.19
CA ASN A 150 8.87 11.30 21.01
C ASN A 150 10.01 10.46 20.38
N ASP A 151 11.20 10.49 20.97
CA ASP A 151 12.37 9.77 20.45
C ASP A 151 12.16 8.25 20.37
N SER A 152 11.44 7.64 21.32
CA SER A 152 11.15 6.20 21.29
C SER A 152 10.26 5.82 20.11
N LYS A 153 9.25 6.64 19.79
CA LYS A 153 8.38 6.47 18.63
C LYS A 153 9.15 6.71 17.32
N LYS A 154 10.08 7.67 17.32
CA LYS A 154 10.98 7.91 16.18
C LYS A 154 11.88 6.70 15.90
N ASP A 155 12.47 6.10 16.92
CA ASP A 155 13.28 4.89 16.76
C ASP A 155 12.44 3.70 16.28
N SER A 156 11.23 3.55 16.83
CA SER A 156 10.25 2.54 16.37
C SER A 156 9.88 2.73 14.90
N LEU A 157 9.69 3.99 14.45
CA LEU A 157 9.41 4.31 13.06
C LEU A 157 10.62 4.04 12.16
N ARG A 158 11.84 4.32 12.61
CA ARG A 158 13.06 4.00 11.85
C ARG A 158 13.20 2.50 11.65
N GLU A 159 12.93 1.69 12.68
CA GLU A 159 12.93 0.25 12.58
C GLU A 159 11.83 -0.27 11.64
N PHE A 160 10.61 0.23 11.80
CA PHE A 160 9.48 -0.07 10.92
C PHE A 160 9.81 0.26 9.46
N MET A 161 10.33 1.45 9.17
CA MET A 161 10.66 1.85 7.79
C MET A 161 11.81 1.05 7.19
N SER A 162 12.75 0.59 8.02
CA SER A 162 13.77 -0.37 7.59
C SER A 162 13.18 -1.72 7.22
N GLN A 163 12.19 -2.22 7.98
CA GLN A 163 11.45 -3.45 7.65
C GLN A 163 10.60 -3.25 6.38
N PHE A 164 9.85 -2.16 6.31
CA PHE A 164 9.03 -1.81 5.15
C PHE A 164 9.86 -1.72 3.87
N SER A 165 11.01 -1.06 3.93
CA SER A 165 11.99 -1.00 2.83
C SER A 165 12.38 -2.40 2.34
N ARG A 166 12.74 -3.29 3.28
CA ARG A 166 13.11 -4.68 2.98
C ARG A 166 11.96 -5.47 2.36
N ASN A 167 10.75 -5.33 2.88
CA ASN A 167 9.57 -6.05 2.40
C ASN A 167 9.16 -5.62 0.99
N MET A 168 9.26 -4.33 0.71
CA MET A 168 8.88 -3.78 -0.59
C MET A 168 10.01 -3.88 -1.63
N GLY A 169 11.24 -4.20 -1.23
CA GLY A 169 12.41 -4.15 -2.11
C GLY A 169 12.76 -2.72 -2.53
N GLN A 170 12.47 -1.74 -1.68
CA GLN A 170 12.65 -0.31 -1.92
C GLN A 170 13.56 0.24 -0.82
N ASN A 171 14.45 1.20 -1.10
CA ASN A 171 15.38 1.71 -0.09
C ASN A 171 14.92 3.07 0.44
N TYR A 172 14.05 3.07 1.45
CA TYR A 172 13.60 4.31 2.08
C TYR A 172 14.63 4.84 3.08
N LYS A 173 15.03 6.10 2.90
CA LYS A 173 15.89 6.84 3.83
C LYS A 173 15.12 7.94 4.54
N GLU A 174 15.52 8.25 5.77
CA GLU A 174 14.98 9.36 6.56
C GLU A 174 15.56 10.70 6.07
N TYR A 175 14.69 11.71 5.89
CA TYR A 175 15.05 13.07 5.49
C TYR A 175 14.51 14.09 6.50
N SER A 176 15.08 15.29 6.51
CA SER A 176 14.76 16.35 7.48
C SER A 176 14.72 17.73 6.83
N LYS A 177 14.35 18.76 7.61
CA LYS A 177 14.39 20.16 7.14
C LYS A 177 15.73 20.57 6.52
N THR A 178 16.83 20.08 7.07
CA THR A 178 18.20 20.45 6.67
C THR A 178 18.86 19.40 5.77
N ASN A 179 18.23 18.24 5.60
CA ASN A 179 18.67 17.17 4.72
C ASN A 179 17.49 16.71 3.85
N SER A 180 17.31 17.34 2.70
CA SER A 180 16.20 17.08 1.79
C SER A 180 16.55 16.05 0.71
N VAL A 181 15.51 15.41 0.18
CA VAL A 181 15.61 14.52 -0.99
C VAL A 181 15.29 15.27 -2.27
N ASP A 182 15.99 14.96 -3.37
CA ASP A 182 15.65 15.47 -4.70
C ASP A 182 14.54 14.61 -5.35
N LEU A 183 13.34 15.16 -5.37
CA LEU A 183 12.19 14.63 -6.10
C LEU A 183 12.00 15.41 -7.40
N TYR A 184 12.69 14.98 -8.46
CA TYR A 184 12.57 15.54 -9.82
C TYR A 184 12.88 17.04 -9.91
N GLY A 185 13.86 17.51 -9.14
CA GLY A 185 14.30 18.90 -9.07
C GLY A 185 13.73 19.68 -7.88
N VAL A 186 12.81 19.09 -7.10
CA VAL A 186 12.25 19.69 -5.88
C VAL A 186 12.93 19.06 -4.65
N ASN A 187 13.52 19.89 -3.79
CA ASN A 187 14.16 19.43 -2.54
C ASN A 187 13.12 19.30 -1.43
N VAL A 188 12.68 18.08 -1.13
CA VAL A 188 11.62 17.83 -0.15
C VAL A 188 12.21 17.35 1.19
N PRO A 189 11.79 17.88 2.36
CA PRO A 189 10.78 18.91 2.57
C PRO A 189 11.32 20.36 2.54
N GLY A 190 12.61 20.58 2.27
CA GLY A 190 13.26 21.89 2.38
C GLY A 190 12.57 23.02 1.61
N ASP A 191 12.17 22.75 0.37
CA ASP A 191 11.52 23.73 -0.51
C ASP A 191 10.08 24.05 -0.06
N ILE A 192 9.45 23.17 0.72
CA ILE A 192 8.17 23.46 1.38
C ILE A 192 8.39 24.42 2.54
N PHE A 193 9.39 24.16 3.39
CA PHE A 193 9.68 25.00 4.55
C PHE A 193 10.33 26.35 4.20
N SER A 194 10.95 26.48 3.03
CA SER A 194 11.43 27.76 2.50
C SER A 194 10.35 28.59 1.79
N GLY A 195 9.17 27.98 1.54
CA GLY A 195 8.04 28.62 0.86
C GLY A 195 8.14 28.64 -0.67
N GLN A 196 9.10 27.91 -1.26
CA GLN A 196 9.20 27.76 -2.71
C GLN A 196 8.10 26.85 -3.28
N TRP A 197 7.73 25.83 -2.52
CA TRP A 197 6.62 24.93 -2.81
C TRP A 197 5.62 24.92 -1.65
N THR A 198 4.35 24.66 -1.96
CA THR A 198 3.31 24.50 -0.95
C THR A 198 2.80 23.06 -0.96
N MET A 199 2.78 22.40 0.20
CA MET A 199 2.13 21.10 0.33
C MET A 199 0.64 21.27 0.05
N ALA A 200 0.05 20.40 -0.80
CA ALA A 200 -1.37 20.41 -1.06
C ALA A 200 -1.98 19.01 -0.89
N ILE A 201 -3.13 18.91 -0.24
CA ILE A 201 -3.92 17.68 -0.08
C ILE A 201 -5.29 17.94 -0.68
N ASN A 202 -5.84 17.01 -1.47
CA ASN A 202 -7.14 17.17 -2.15
C ASN A 202 -7.24 18.49 -2.95
N ASN A 203 -6.14 18.84 -3.62
CA ASN A 203 -6.00 20.08 -4.39
C ASN A 203 -6.13 21.39 -3.58
N GLN A 204 -6.02 21.32 -2.25
CA GLN A 204 -6.03 22.47 -1.35
C GLN A 204 -4.66 22.65 -0.69
N PRO A 205 -4.09 23.87 -0.67
CA PRO A 205 -2.84 24.12 0.03
C PRO A 205 -3.02 23.93 1.53
N VAL A 206 -2.09 23.21 2.16
CA VAL A 206 -2.06 22.97 3.60
C VAL A 206 -0.79 23.54 4.18
N LYS A 207 -0.90 24.18 5.34
CA LYS A 207 0.26 24.65 6.08
C LYS A 207 0.80 23.50 6.91
N VAL A 208 1.95 22.95 6.52
CA VAL A 208 2.64 21.93 7.32
C VAL A 208 3.64 22.57 8.27
N GLU A 209 3.71 22.08 9.50
CA GLU A 209 4.69 22.46 10.51
C GLU A 209 5.49 21.21 10.88
N TRP A 210 6.79 21.33 11.13
CA TRP A 210 7.57 20.20 11.65
C TRP A 210 7.51 20.21 13.15
N SER A 211 7.28 19.04 13.74
CA SER A 211 7.18 18.90 15.18
C SER A 211 8.00 17.71 15.68
N GLU A 212 8.76 17.92 16.75
CA GLU A 212 9.46 16.83 17.46
C GLU A 212 8.52 16.13 18.47
N THR A 213 7.37 16.74 18.78
CA THR A 213 6.41 16.24 19.79
C THR A 213 5.08 15.79 19.20
N GLY A 214 4.84 16.02 17.91
CA GLY A 214 3.55 15.79 17.26
C GLY A 214 2.49 16.82 17.60
N GLU A 215 2.86 17.85 18.37
CA GLU A 215 2.00 18.97 18.76
C GLU A 215 2.53 20.27 18.15
N GLY A 216 1.65 21.25 17.96
CA GLY A 216 2.02 22.56 17.44
C GLY A 216 0.82 23.40 17.06
N SER A 217 1.06 24.47 16.32
CA SER A 217 0.03 25.46 15.96
C SER A 217 -0.75 25.11 14.69
N SER A 218 -0.14 24.32 13.80
CA SER A 218 -0.78 23.79 12.60
C SER A 218 -1.63 22.55 12.90
N PRO A 219 -2.73 22.32 12.15
CA PRO A 219 -3.37 21.00 12.14
C PRO A 219 -2.47 19.89 11.57
N TYR A 220 -1.45 20.20 10.76
CA TYR A 220 -0.57 19.21 10.11
C TYR A 220 0.85 19.26 10.70
N GLN A 221 1.13 18.37 11.64
CA GLN A 221 2.43 18.25 12.29
C GLN A 221 3.27 17.14 11.66
N LEU A 222 4.20 17.49 10.78
CA LEU A 222 5.16 16.59 10.16
C LEU A 222 6.22 16.16 11.17
N VAL A 223 6.24 14.86 11.47
CA VAL A 223 7.15 14.27 12.47
C VAL A 223 8.28 13.46 11.84
N ALA A 224 8.11 12.99 10.60
CA ALA A 224 9.18 12.34 9.84
C ALA A 224 8.93 12.38 8.32
N VAL A 225 10.01 12.30 7.54
CA VAL A 225 9.98 12.16 6.08
C VAL A 225 10.83 10.97 5.68
N TYR A 226 10.28 10.10 4.82
CA TYR A 226 11.03 9.00 4.23
C TYR A 226 10.87 8.98 2.71
N SER A 227 11.94 8.65 1.99
CA SER A 227 11.89 8.58 0.53
C SER A 227 12.84 7.53 -0.03
N ASP A 228 12.42 6.88 -1.12
CA ASP A 228 13.23 5.94 -1.90
C ASP A 228 13.82 6.56 -3.18
N ALA A 229 13.61 7.87 -3.37
CA ALA A 229 13.94 8.63 -4.57
C ALA A 229 15.43 8.60 -4.98
N ASP A 230 16.36 8.40 -4.04
CA ASP A 230 17.79 8.25 -4.33
C ASP A 230 18.12 6.98 -5.10
N THR A 231 17.26 5.95 -4.98
CA THR A 231 17.55 4.59 -5.44
C THR A 231 16.58 4.08 -6.49
N GLN A 232 15.35 4.61 -6.51
CA GLN A 232 14.35 4.15 -7.45
C GLN A 232 14.55 4.67 -8.87
N PRO A 233 14.11 3.88 -9.88
CA PRO A 233 14.04 4.34 -11.25
C PRO A 233 13.28 5.65 -11.41
N TYR A 234 13.59 6.36 -12.49
CA TYR A 234 12.82 7.53 -12.91
C TYR A 234 11.32 7.16 -13.02
N LEU A 235 10.44 8.05 -12.55
CA LEU A 235 8.98 7.85 -12.39
C LEU A 235 8.49 6.86 -11.32
N GLN A 236 9.38 6.24 -10.53
CA GLN A 236 8.99 5.30 -9.46
C GLN A 236 9.40 5.80 -8.06
N LYS A 237 9.61 7.11 -7.92
CA LYS A 237 10.10 7.73 -6.68
C LYS A 237 8.91 8.09 -5.78
N HIS A 238 9.03 7.78 -4.49
CA HIS A 238 8.01 8.06 -3.48
C HIS A 238 8.60 8.89 -2.36
N VAL A 239 7.86 9.91 -1.91
CA VAL A 239 8.15 10.62 -0.66
C VAL A 239 6.96 10.46 0.28
N TYR A 240 7.20 9.87 1.45
CA TYR A 240 6.23 9.72 2.52
C TYR A 240 6.42 10.77 3.60
N PHE A 241 5.33 11.44 3.96
CA PHE A 241 5.22 12.36 5.09
C PHE A 241 4.41 11.69 6.19
N PHE A 242 5.04 11.50 7.36
CA PHE A 242 4.41 11.00 8.57
C PHE A 242 3.92 12.21 9.37
N ILE A 243 2.61 12.39 9.44
CA ILE A 243 1.97 13.60 9.98
C ILE A 243 1.05 13.22 11.13
N ILE A 244 1.13 13.96 12.23
CA ILE A 244 0.08 14.02 13.24
C ILE A 244 -0.90 15.11 12.82
N GLU A 245 -2.02 14.70 12.23
CA GLU A 245 -3.09 15.59 11.80
C GLU A 245 -4.16 15.70 12.88
N ASN A 246 -4.29 16.87 13.53
CA ASN A 246 -5.23 17.08 14.64
C ASN A 246 -5.12 16.00 15.74
N GLY A 247 -3.89 15.60 16.07
CA GLY A 247 -3.62 14.54 17.05
C GLY A 247 -3.76 13.10 16.53
N GLN A 248 -4.12 12.90 15.25
CA GLN A 248 -4.26 11.58 14.64
C GLN A 248 -3.10 11.28 13.67
N PRO A 249 -2.49 10.07 13.72
CA PRO A 249 -1.44 9.69 12.80
C PRO A 249 -1.98 9.46 11.39
N LYS A 250 -1.40 10.14 10.40
CA LYS A 250 -1.65 9.90 8.98
C LYS A 250 -0.34 9.87 8.18
N VAL A 251 -0.34 9.11 7.10
CA VAL A 251 0.80 9.00 6.20
C VAL A 251 0.39 9.48 4.81
N TYR A 252 1.04 10.52 4.35
CA TYR A 252 0.81 11.12 3.04
C TYR A 252 1.94 10.74 2.09
N VAL A 253 1.63 10.52 0.81
CA VAL A 253 2.60 10.17 -0.22
C VAL A 253 2.49 11.10 -1.42
N THR A 254 3.63 11.46 -1.99
CA THR A 254 3.71 12.10 -3.30
C THR A 254 4.64 11.31 -4.22
N GLN A 255 4.24 11.27 -5.49
CA GLN A 255 5.02 10.76 -6.63
C GLN A 255 4.99 11.81 -7.77
N GLN A 256 4.65 13.06 -7.45
CA GLN A 256 4.50 14.11 -8.44
C GLN A 256 5.82 14.34 -9.17
N ASN A 257 5.77 14.23 -10.49
CA ASN A 257 6.93 14.35 -11.38
C ASN A 257 6.86 15.57 -12.31
N GLN A 258 5.76 16.34 -12.24
CA GLN A 258 5.53 17.54 -13.03
C GLN A 258 5.22 18.71 -12.09
N GLY A 259 5.71 19.89 -12.46
CA GLY A 259 5.29 21.12 -11.77
C GLY A 259 3.89 21.57 -12.18
N ASN A 260 3.39 22.59 -11.49
CA ASN A 260 2.14 23.29 -11.80
C ASN A 260 2.34 24.81 -11.63
N ASN A 261 1.36 25.60 -12.04
CA ASN A 261 1.47 27.06 -12.04
C ASN A 261 1.43 27.65 -10.61
N GLU A 262 0.92 26.87 -9.66
CA GLU A 262 0.70 27.22 -8.27
C GLU A 262 1.89 26.87 -7.36
N ASN A 263 2.90 26.15 -7.89
CA ASN A 263 3.98 25.53 -7.11
C ASN A 263 3.46 24.66 -5.95
N PHE A 264 2.41 23.89 -6.21
CA PHE A 264 1.84 22.94 -5.27
C PHE A 264 2.51 21.57 -5.42
N LEU A 265 3.00 21.02 -4.31
CA LEU A 265 3.40 19.63 -4.25
C LEU A 265 2.22 18.84 -3.69
N HIS A 266 1.54 18.11 -4.56
CA HIS A 266 0.35 17.36 -4.23
C HIS A 266 0.71 16.06 -3.53
N PHE A 267 0.12 15.89 -2.36
CA PHE A 267 0.12 14.67 -1.58
C PHE A 267 -1.28 14.07 -1.56
N SER A 268 -1.32 12.75 -1.51
CA SER A 268 -2.52 11.98 -1.20
C SER A 268 -2.24 11.16 0.04
N GLU A 269 -3.26 10.84 0.84
CA GLU A 269 -3.05 9.84 1.88
C GLU A 269 -2.63 8.52 1.19
N THR A 270 -1.57 7.89 1.70
CA THR A 270 -1.08 6.63 1.13
C THR A 270 -2.22 5.62 1.04
N GLN A 271 -2.17 4.69 0.09
CA GLN A 271 -3.12 3.57 0.05
C GLN A 271 -2.45 2.26 0.52
N ASN A 272 -1.19 2.33 0.95
CA ASN A 272 -0.49 1.18 1.50
C ASN A 272 -0.98 0.92 2.95
N PRO A 273 -1.67 -0.21 3.21
CA PRO A 273 -2.25 -0.48 4.52
C PRO A 273 -1.20 -0.70 5.60
N ASP A 274 -0.02 -1.22 5.24
CA ASP A 274 1.04 -1.56 6.19
C ASP A 274 1.66 -0.28 6.77
N ILE A 275 1.94 0.71 5.91
CA ILE A 275 2.53 1.98 6.35
C ILE A 275 1.53 2.82 7.19
N LYS A 276 0.22 2.76 6.88
CA LYS A 276 -0.82 3.39 7.70
C LYS A 276 -0.91 2.73 9.08
N ALA A 277 -1.02 1.41 9.10
CA ALA A 277 -1.18 0.64 10.33
C ALA A 277 0.06 0.76 11.21
N GLY A 278 1.25 0.59 10.64
CA GLY A 278 2.52 0.69 11.36
C GLY A 278 2.70 2.05 12.03
N PHE A 279 2.47 3.14 11.32
CA PHE A 279 2.57 4.47 11.93
C PHE A 279 1.50 4.71 13.01
N SER A 280 0.27 4.23 12.79
CA SER A 280 -0.81 4.35 13.78
C SER A 280 -0.48 3.61 15.08
N GLN A 281 0.04 2.39 14.98
CA GLN A 281 0.47 1.57 16.13
C GLN A 281 1.60 2.26 16.91
N ILE A 282 2.61 2.77 16.20
CA ILE A 282 3.75 3.48 16.81
C ILE A 282 3.27 4.70 17.59
N VAL A 283 2.39 5.52 17.02
CA VAL A 283 1.87 6.72 17.69
C VAL A 283 0.97 6.36 18.88
N GLY A 284 0.15 5.32 18.74
CA GLY A 284 -0.70 4.78 19.81
C GLY A 284 0.07 4.19 21.00
N GLY A 285 1.38 3.98 20.88
CA GLY A 285 2.21 3.37 21.93
C GLY A 285 1.92 1.88 22.12
N GLU A 286 1.24 1.26 21.16
CA GLU A 286 1.09 -0.18 21.12
C GLU A 286 2.44 -0.79 20.72
N GLN A 287 2.89 -1.81 21.44
CA GLN A 287 3.94 -2.68 20.93
C GLN A 287 3.46 -3.17 19.57
N ILE A 288 4.26 -2.91 18.52
CA ILE A 288 3.89 -3.21 17.14
C ILE A 288 3.45 -4.67 17.05
N SER A 289 2.15 -4.90 17.11
CA SER A 289 1.52 -6.20 16.90
C SER A 289 1.15 -6.22 15.43
N ILE A 290 2.16 -6.20 14.58
CA ILE A 290 1.98 -6.68 13.21
C ILE A 290 1.57 -8.13 13.36
N ASN A 291 0.54 -8.58 12.64
CA ASN A 291 0.17 -9.99 12.56
C ASN A 291 1.44 -10.85 12.52
N ALA A 292 1.71 -11.49 13.65
CA ALA A 292 2.83 -12.39 13.88
C ALA A 292 2.57 -13.73 13.17
N GLU A 293 2.27 -13.67 11.88
CA GLU A 293 2.23 -14.84 11.00
C GLU A 293 3.35 -14.84 9.94
N LYS A 294 4.24 -13.83 9.92
CA LYS A 294 5.53 -13.92 9.23
C LYS A 294 6.69 -13.27 10.01
N SER A 295 6.71 -13.36 11.34
CA SER A 295 8.02 -13.50 12.02
C SER A 295 8.49 -14.91 11.70
N SER A 296 9.35 -15.06 10.70
CA SER A 296 10.04 -16.32 10.57
C SER A 296 11.10 -16.35 11.67
N ASP A 297 10.77 -16.98 12.80
CA ASP A 297 11.72 -17.28 13.88
C ASP A 297 12.79 -18.27 13.35
N ILE A 298 13.63 -17.81 12.42
CA ILE A 298 14.70 -18.59 11.81
C ILE A 298 15.89 -18.50 12.75
N ALA A 299 15.77 -19.23 13.85
CA ALA A 299 16.79 -19.30 14.89
C ALA A 299 17.85 -20.37 14.56
N SER A 300 17.50 -21.37 13.74
CA SER A 300 18.37 -22.49 13.39
C SER A 300 18.39 -22.81 11.89
N PHE A 301 19.37 -23.61 11.47
CA PHE A 301 19.40 -24.16 10.11
C PHE A 301 18.14 -24.99 9.78
N ASP A 302 17.59 -25.72 10.74
CA ASP A 302 16.39 -26.52 10.51
C ASP A 302 15.15 -25.64 10.31
N ASP A 303 15.07 -24.50 11.02
CA ASP A 303 14.04 -23.48 10.81
C ASP A 303 14.21 -22.85 9.42
N ALA A 304 15.44 -22.50 9.04
CA ALA A 304 15.75 -21.95 7.73
C ALA A 304 15.36 -22.90 6.59
N LYS A 305 15.71 -24.18 6.73
CA LYS A 305 15.36 -25.27 5.81
C LYS A 305 13.84 -25.41 5.67
N LYS A 306 13.13 -25.51 6.81
CA LYS A 306 11.67 -25.64 6.83
C LYS A 306 10.99 -24.42 6.20
N TYR A 307 11.43 -23.22 6.57
CA TYR A 307 10.92 -21.97 6.04
C TYR A 307 11.13 -21.88 4.52
N LEU A 308 12.32 -22.20 4.04
CA LEU A 308 12.64 -22.21 2.62
C LEU A 308 11.76 -23.17 1.81
N LEU A 309 11.53 -24.39 2.33
CA LEU A 309 10.68 -25.40 1.68
C LEU A 309 9.21 -25.00 1.66
N ASN A 310 8.71 -24.32 2.70
CA ASN A 310 7.35 -23.80 2.74
C ASN A 310 7.12 -22.66 1.73
N ASN A 311 8.18 -21.96 1.32
CA ASN A 311 8.13 -20.85 0.36
C ASN A 311 8.64 -21.25 -1.04
N LYS A 312 8.45 -22.53 -1.41
CA LYS A 312 8.90 -23.09 -2.69
C LYS A 312 8.27 -22.41 -3.91
N THR A 313 7.05 -21.87 -3.77
CA THR A 313 6.36 -21.10 -4.82
C THR A 313 7.13 -19.88 -5.29
N SER A 314 8.03 -19.38 -4.46
CA SER A 314 8.78 -18.14 -4.70
C SER A 314 10.14 -18.36 -5.36
N TRP A 315 10.59 -19.61 -5.46
CA TRP A 315 11.91 -19.93 -6.03
C TRP A 315 11.98 -19.62 -7.52
N SER A 316 13.20 -19.38 -8.01
CA SER A 316 13.49 -19.28 -9.43
C SER A 316 13.72 -20.68 -10.02
N TYR A 317 13.03 -20.96 -11.13
CA TYR A 317 13.10 -22.22 -11.87
C TYR A 317 13.79 -22.02 -13.23
N ALA A 318 14.43 -23.08 -13.75
CA ALA A 318 15.27 -22.96 -14.93
C ALA A 318 14.50 -22.58 -16.21
N THR A 319 13.20 -22.88 -16.27
CA THR A 319 12.35 -22.71 -17.46
C THR A 319 10.92 -22.31 -17.05
N GLN A 320 10.16 -21.68 -17.95
CA GLN A 320 8.82 -21.15 -17.66
C GLN A 320 7.78 -22.23 -17.35
N ASP A 321 7.99 -23.47 -17.82
CA ASP A 321 7.11 -24.61 -17.55
C ASP A 321 7.36 -25.25 -16.17
N LYS A 322 8.46 -24.91 -15.50
CA LYS A 322 8.84 -25.45 -14.19
C LYS A 322 8.42 -24.51 -13.05
N ASN A 323 7.88 -25.07 -11.98
CA ASN A 323 7.39 -24.34 -10.81
C ASN A 323 7.30 -25.25 -9.56
N ALA A 324 6.83 -24.69 -8.45
CA ALA A 324 6.77 -25.40 -7.17
C ALA A 324 5.90 -26.67 -7.17
N SER A 325 4.92 -26.77 -8.06
CA SER A 325 3.98 -27.90 -8.13
C SER A 325 4.53 -29.10 -8.89
N ASN A 326 5.48 -28.90 -9.81
CA ASN A 326 5.99 -29.96 -10.68
C ASN A 326 7.48 -30.28 -10.49
N ILE A 327 8.21 -29.44 -9.76
CA ILE A 327 9.59 -29.73 -9.36
C ILE A 327 9.61 -30.41 -8.00
N GLU A 328 10.33 -31.51 -7.85
CA GLU A 328 10.50 -32.22 -6.59
C GLU A 328 11.85 -31.90 -5.97
N VAL A 329 11.88 -31.84 -4.64
CA VAL A 329 13.12 -31.73 -3.86
C VAL A 329 13.65 -33.15 -3.65
N ILE A 330 14.84 -33.43 -4.18
CA ILE A 330 15.52 -34.73 -4.06
C ILE A 330 16.27 -34.79 -2.73
N SER A 331 17.03 -33.74 -2.39
CA SER A 331 17.82 -33.70 -1.16
C SER A 331 18.13 -32.27 -0.74
N VAL A 332 18.43 -32.10 0.55
CA VAL A 332 18.97 -30.87 1.13
C VAL A 332 20.35 -31.17 1.68
N ASN A 333 21.34 -30.36 1.34
CA ASN A 333 22.69 -30.48 1.87
C ASN A 333 22.72 -29.94 3.32
N GLU A 334 23.11 -30.82 4.25
CA GLU A 334 23.13 -30.52 5.68
C GLU A 334 24.55 -30.36 6.25
N ASN A 335 25.58 -30.25 5.40
CA ASN A 335 26.98 -30.21 5.85
C ASN A 335 27.43 -28.83 6.37
N ASN A 336 26.69 -27.75 6.06
CA ASN A 336 26.98 -26.39 6.51
C ASN A 336 25.76 -25.80 7.21
N LYS A 337 25.63 -26.08 8.52
CA LYS A 337 24.51 -25.61 9.36
C LYS A 337 24.81 -24.35 10.14
N GLU A 338 26.01 -23.79 9.98
CA GLU A 338 26.46 -22.61 10.71
C GLU A 338 25.70 -21.37 10.23
N GLN A 339 25.49 -20.43 11.15
CA GLN A 339 24.97 -19.12 10.83
C GLN A 339 26.10 -18.27 10.24
N HIS A 340 25.84 -17.68 9.09
CA HIS A 340 26.72 -16.76 8.40
C HIS A 340 26.23 -15.33 8.56
N GLN A 341 27.08 -14.35 8.28
CA GLN A 341 26.70 -12.94 8.30
C GLN A 341 27.32 -12.23 7.09
N ASP A 342 26.55 -11.36 6.45
CA ASP A 342 27.02 -10.45 5.42
C ASP A 342 26.44 -9.04 5.62
N GLY A 343 26.67 -8.13 4.65
CA GLY A 343 26.14 -6.76 4.70
C GLY A 343 24.61 -6.66 4.73
N ASN A 344 23.88 -7.74 4.44
CA ASN A 344 22.43 -7.79 4.49
C ASN A 344 21.91 -8.40 5.81
N GLY A 345 22.76 -9.00 6.64
CA GLY A 345 22.40 -9.56 7.95
C GLY A 345 22.85 -11.01 8.16
N SER A 346 22.33 -11.63 9.21
CA SER A 346 22.64 -13.03 9.52
C SER A 346 21.76 -13.99 8.72
N TYR A 347 22.33 -15.08 8.23
CA TYR A 347 21.64 -16.05 7.37
C TYR A 347 22.17 -17.47 7.51
N TYR A 348 21.38 -18.44 7.06
CA TYR A 348 21.79 -19.82 6.85
C TYR A 348 21.90 -20.12 5.35
N SER A 349 22.97 -20.81 4.95
CA SER A 349 23.15 -21.24 3.57
C SER A 349 22.49 -22.60 3.36
N VAL A 350 21.48 -22.69 2.49
CA VAL A 350 20.77 -23.94 2.21
C VAL A 350 20.95 -24.31 0.75
N VAL A 351 21.49 -25.51 0.51
CA VAL A 351 21.69 -26.03 -0.85
C VAL A 351 20.76 -27.22 -1.07
N ILE A 352 19.98 -27.16 -2.15
CA ILE A 352 18.92 -28.12 -2.46
C ILE A 352 19.18 -28.73 -3.83
N GLN A 353 19.08 -30.05 -3.92
CA GLN A 353 18.99 -30.75 -5.19
C GLN A 353 17.52 -30.99 -5.54
N THR A 354 17.15 -30.71 -6.78
CA THR A 354 15.81 -30.91 -7.33
C THR A 354 15.87 -31.79 -8.57
N ASN A 355 14.71 -32.31 -8.99
CA ASN A 355 14.58 -33.05 -10.25
C ASN A 355 14.57 -32.15 -11.50
N ASP A 356 14.80 -30.84 -11.32
CA ASP A 356 15.04 -29.83 -12.36
C ASP A 356 16.45 -29.99 -12.99
N ASP A 357 16.88 -31.23 -13.20
CA ASP A 357 18.18 -31.54 -13.78
C ASP A 357 18.10 -31.40 -15.30
N ASP A 358 18.80 -30.39 -15.83
CA ASP A 358 18.92 -30.12 -17.25
C ASP A 358 20.16 -30.80 -17.88
N GLY A 359 20.86 -31.65 -17.11
CA GLY A 359 22.08 -32.33 -17.53
C GLY A 359 23.34 -31.45 -17.49
N SER A 360 23.25 -30.21 -17.02
CA SER A 360 24.41 -29.35 -16.78
C SER A 360 25.11 -29.71 -15.46
N THR A 361 26.35 -29.25 -15.27
CA THR A 361 27.10 -29.43 -14.01
C THR A 361 26.42 -28.76 -12.81
N THR A 362 25.48 -27.85 -13.04
CA THR A 362 24.65 -27.18 -12.03
C THR A 362 23.17 -27.59 -12.09
N GLY A 363 22.84 -28.58 -12.94
CA GLY A 363 21.48 -29.04 -13.18
C GLY A 363 20.82 -29.52 -11.90
N GLY A 364 19.60 -29.04 -11.64
CA GLY A 364 18.82 -29.36 -10.44
C GLY A 364 19.36 -28.76 -9.12
N GLY A 365 20.57 -28.21 -9.09
CA GLY A 365 21.19 -27.64 -7.90
C GLY A 365 20.77 -26.19 -7.65
N LYS A 366 20.14 -25.92 -6.51
CA LYS A 366 19.72 -24.57 -6.08
C LYS A 366 20.42 -24.19 -4.78
N GLN A 367 20.95 -22.97 -4.71
CA GLN A 367 21.62 -22.45 -3.52
C GLN A 367 20.87 -21.24 -3.00
N PHE A 368 20.64 -21.21 -1.70
CA PHE A 368 19.87 -20.17 -1.03
C PHE A 368 20.63 -19.59 0.15
N ARG A 369 20.44 -18.28 0.38
CA ARG A 369 20.68 -17.64 1.68
C ARG A 369 19.32 -17.35 2.30
N VAL A 370 19.07 -17.94 3.46
CA VAL A 370 17.84 -17.74 4.21
C VAL A 370 18.19 -16.90 5.43
N TYR A 371 17.84 -15.62 5.39
CA TYR A 371 18.16 -14.67 6.44
C TYR A 371 17.28 -14.91 7.66
N THR A 372 17.81 -14.60 8.85
CA THR A 372 17.08 -14.80 10.11
C THR A 372 15.82 -13.93 10.24
N ASP A 373 15.67 -12.94 9.37
CA ASP A 373 14.50 -12.08 9.26
C ASP A 373 13.52 -12.48 8.14
N GLY A 374 13.70 -13.69 7.56
CA GLY A 374 12.76 -14.28 6.60
C GLY A 374 13.01 -13.96 5.14
N ARG A 375 14.00 -13.12 4.82
CA ARG A 375 14.37 -12.91 3.42
C ARG A 375 15.05 -14.17 2.86
N ILE A 376 14.66 -14.56 1.65
CA ILE A 376 15.29 -15.66 0.92
C ILE A 376 15.97 -15.08 -0.31
N TYR A 377 17.24 -15.44 -0.51
CA TYR A 377 17.96 -15.12 -1.72
C TYR A 377 18.36 -16.41 -2.40
N GLN A 378 18.13 -16.50 -3.71
CA GLN A 378 18.56 -17.64 -4.52
C GLN A 378 19.73 -17.20 -5.40
N ARG A 379 20.74 -18.07 -5.54
CA ARG A 379 21.88 -17.80 -6.44
C ARG A 379 21.40 -17.69 -7.89
N ALA A 380 21.82 -16.61 -8.55
CA ALA A 380 21.62 -16.34 -9.96
C ALA A 380 22.99 -16.18 -10.64
N GLY A 381 23.40 -17.16 -11.45
CA GLY A 381 24.71 -17.15 -12.12
C GLY A 381 25.88 -17.57 -11.21
N MET A 382 27.10 -17.10 -11.55
CA MET A 382 28.34 -17.61 -10.92
C MET A 382 28.62 -17.02 -9.52
N HIS A 383 28.21 -15.79 -9.24
CA HIS A 383 28.54 -15.11 -7.98
C HIS A 383 27.35 -14.38 -7.34
N ASP A 384 26.27 -14.13 -8.09
CA ASP A 384 25.22 -13.24 -7.63
C ASP A 384 24.09 -14.00 -6.94
N PHE A 385 23.44 -13.32 -6.00
CA PHE A 385 22.26 -13.79 -5.29
C PHE A 385 21.14 -12.78 -5.54
N SER A 386 19.97 -13.25 -5.97
CA SER A 386 18.78 -12.43 -6.16
C SER A 386 17.77 -12.76 -5.09
N GLN A 387 17.15 -11.74 -4.50
CA GLN A 387 16.07 -11.94 -3.54
C GLN A 387 14.87 -12.58 -4.24
N VAL A 388 14.31 -13.62 -3.62
CA VAL A 388 13.08 -14.27 -4.03
C VAL A 388 12.01 -13.99 -2.97
N TYR A 389 10.81 -13.61 -3.38
CA TYR A 389 9.78 -13.05 -2.49
C TYR A 389 8.83 -14.14 -1.97
N PRO A 390 8.91 -14.56 -0.69
CA PRO A 390 8.05 -15.58 -0.07
C PRO A 390 6.58 -15.17 0.13
#